data_AF-A0AAW5YWV3-F1
#
_entry.id   AF-A0AAW5YWV3-F1
#
_cell.length_a   1.000
_cell.length_b   1.000
_cell.length_c   1.000
_cell.angle_alpha   90.00
_cell.angle_beta   90.00
_cell.angle_gamma   90.00
#
_symmetry.space_group_name_H-M   'P 1'
#
loop_
_entity.id
_entity.type
_entity.pdbx_description
1 polymer ?
#
loop_
_entity_poly.entity_id
_entity_poly.type
_entity_poly.pdbx_seq_one_letter_code
_entity_poly.pdbx_strand_id
1 'polypeptide(L)'
;MSGQEEKKTPKKRKRKFARRKRWLRIIFGTMAAILLSLAVAFMTRDRSVEIDDESISNNVTQTSIAYEDSVIWNKQNGKLIAKIFIGNMDNIDDVSDDANLSNLSYTTSMATSPDGSMAGEKLKGSVHRVNSHYIVLAFDGIKEGFGVVRIDLVPQKIYKSLDTDLAGSEKFYVKEKSVKTSKNVREETTEVYKGSWQKYKINWYKNKIVKCNKRIKKYQSQISGNNDVAENLKSEKAKKAKISSSAADEIQGQIDDLNQKNSQLQTSIADTQKEIQGYQAKIDLTEKGNF
;
A
#
# COMPACT_ATOMS: atom_id res chain seq x y z
N MET A 1 -47.08 54.67 57.32
CA MET A 1 -46.09 55.64 57.85
C MET A 1 -44.77 54.89 57.98
N SER A 2 -43.87 55.04 56.99
CA SER A 2 -42.76 56.01 56.94
C SER A 2 -41.63 55.68 57.93
N GLY A 3 -40.42 55.52 57.41
CA GLY A 3 -39.20 55.45 58.21
C GLY A 3 -38.02 54.80 57.47
N GLN A 4 -37.36 55.55 56.59
CA GLN A 4 -36.14 55.14 55.87
C GLN A 4 -34.92 55.05 56.79
N GLU A 5 -34.07 54.05 56.52
CA GLU A 5 -32.72 53.88 57.04
C GLU A 5 -31.73 54.95 56.54
N GLU A 6 -30.83 55.33 57.45
CA GLU A 6 -29.68 56.20 57.22
C GLU A 6 -28.52 55.44 56.54
N LYS A 7 -28.00 55.98 55.44
CA LYS A 7 -26.92 55.40 54.63
C LYS A 7 -25.53 55.67 55.24
N LYS A 8 -24.75 54.60 55.50
CA LYS A 8 -23.27 54.65 55.49
C LYS A 8 -22.71 53.97 54.23
N THR A 9 -21.70 54.62 53.64
CA THR A 9 -21.24 54.48 52.25
C THR A 9 -20.32 53.27 51.97
N PRO A 10 -20.44 52.58 50.80
CA PRO A 10 -19.47 51.55 50.39
C PRO A 10 -18.82 51.86 49.02
N LYS A 11 -18.06 52.95 48.89
CA LYS A 11 -17.41 53.30 47.60
C LYS A 11 -16.04 52.63 47.34
N LYS A 12 -15.31 52.12 48.35
CA LYS A 12 -13.98 51.49 48.14
C LYS A 12 -13.99 49.97 47.91
N ARG A 13 -14.95 49.20 48.47
CA ARG A 13 -15.02 47.74 48.26
C ARG A 13 -15.46 47.33 46.84
N LYS A 14 -16.37 48.08 46.21
CA LYS A 14 -16.96 47.71 44.89
C LYS A 14 -15.94 47.66 43.73
N ARG A 15 -14.86 48.44 43.76
CA ARG A 15 -13.85 48.48 42.67
C ARG A 15 -12.95 47.24 42.61
N LYS A 16 -12.60 46.62 43.75
CA LYS A 16 -11.79 45.38 43.78
C LYS A 16 -12.58 44.16 43.28
N PHE A 17 -13.87 44.06 43.61
CA PHE A 17 -14.74 42.98 43.12
C PHE A 17 -15.03 43.07 41.61
N ALA A 18 -15.18 44.27 41.06
CA ALA A 18 -15.40 44.45 39.62
C ALA A 18 -14.19 44.01 38.77
N ARG A 19 -12.96 44.30 39.23
CA ARG A 19 -11.73 43.82 38.55
C ARG A 19 -11.58 42.30 38.64
N ARG A 20 -11.87 41.69 39.80
CA ARG A 20 -11.88 40.22 39.96
C ARG A 20 -12.91 39.53 39.06
N LYS A 21 -14.12 40.09 38.91
CA LYS A 21 -15.18 39.52 38.05
C LYS A 21 -14.83 39.61 36.55
N ARG A 22 -14.11 40.65 36.12
CA ARG A 22 -13.57 40.77 34.75
C ARG A 22 -12.44 39.76 34.51
N TRP A 23 -11.52 39.62 35.47
CA TRP A 23 -10.44 38.63 35.43
C TRP A 23 -10.95 37.18 35.40
N LEU A 24 -11.94 36.86 36.23
CA LEU A 24 -12.57 35.53 36.24
C LEU A 24 -13.29 35.21 34.92
N ARG A 25 -13.92 36.19 34.26
CA ARG A 25 -14.51 35.98 32.92
C ARG A 25 -13.45 35.73 31.85
N ILE A 26 -12.29 36.38 31.93
CA ILE A 26 -11.18 36.14 31.01
C ILE A 26 -10.64 34.73 31.21
N ILE A 27 -10.39 34.31 32.47
CA ILE A 27 -9.93 32.94 32.79
C ILE A 27 -10.94 31.88 32.34
N PHE A 28 -12.24 32.08 32.61
CA PHE A 28 -13.26 31.13 32.16
C PHE A 28 -13.39 31.09 30.64
N GLY A 29 -13.26 32.24 29.96
CA GLY A 29 -13.27 32.32 28.50
C GLY A 29 -12.08 31.60 27.88
N THR A 30 -10.87 31.79 28.41
CA THR A 30 -9.67 31.10 27.92
C THR A 30 -9.72 29.61 28.21
N MET A 31 -10.19 29.20 29.39
CA MET A 31 -10.35 27.79 29.74
C MET A 31 -11.40 27.09 28.87
N ALA A 32 -12.51 27.75 28.57
CA ALA A 32 -13.52 27.24 27.63
C ALA A 32 -12.95 27.10 26.21
N ALA A 33 -12.16 28.06 25.74
CA ALA A 33 -11.50 27.99 24.44
C ALA A 33 -10.47 26.84 24.37
N ILE A 34 -9.72 26.60 25.44
CA ILE A 34 -8.78 25.48 25.55
C ILE A 34 -9.54 24.14 25.53
N LEU A 35 -10.63 24.01 26.29
CA LEU A 35 -11.46 22.80 26.31
C LEU A 35 -12.13 22.55 24.94
N LEU A 36 -12.59 23.59 24.26
CA LEU A 36 -13.10 23.49 22.88
C LEU A 36 -12.00 23.06 21.91
N SER A 37 -10.79 23.61 22.02
CA SER A 37 -9.66 23.22 21.17
C SER A 37 -9.21 21.77 21.40
N LEU A 38 -9.24 21.30 22.66
CA LEU A 38 -8.98 19.91 23.03
C LEU A 38 -10.10 18.97 22.57
N ALA A 39 -11.37 19.38 22.67
CA ALA A 39 -12.51 18.61 22.18
C ALA A 39 -12.48 18.47 20.65
N VAL A 40 -12.15 19.56 19.93
CA VAL A 40 -11.91 19.51 18.48
C VAL A 40 -10.74 18.58 18.17
N ALA A 41 -9.61 18.68 18.88
CA ALA A 41 -8.46 17.79 18.70
C ALA A 41 -8.76 16.31 19.01
N PHE A 42 -9.66 16.01 19.95
CA PHE A 42 -10.12 14.65 20.25
C PHE A 42 -11.16 14.14 19.24
N MET A 43 -12.03 15.01 18.71
CA MET A 43 -12.96 14.66 17.63
C MET A 43 -12.26 14.46 16.28
N THR A 44 -11.18 15.21 16.02
CA THR A 44 -10.35 15.07 14.81
C THR A 44 -9.20 14.07 14.98
N ARG A 45 -9.10 13.42 16.13
CA ARG A 45 -8.09 12.37 16.36
C ARG A 45 -8.43 11.21 15.44
N ASP A 46 -7.57 10.98 14.46
CA ASP A 46 -7.61 9.83 13.57
C ASP A 46 -7.79 8.57 14.39
N ARG A 47 -9.01 8.02 14.43
CA ARG A 47 -9.19 6.66 14.91
C ARG A 47 -8.48 5.77 13.90
N SER A 48 -7.41 5.13 14.35
CA SER A 48 -6.79 4.05 13.60
C SER A 48 -7.84 2.95 13.45
N VAL A 49 -8.44 2.86 12.27
CA VAL A 49 -9.28 1.73 11.91
C VAL A 49 -8.33 0.56 11.67
N GLU A 50 -8.26 -0.31 12.67
CA GLU A 50 -7.73 -1.67 12.54
C GLU A 50 -8.74 -2.42 11.68
N ILE A 51 -8.33 -2.72 10.45
CA ILE A 51 -9.05 -3.66 9.61
C ILE A 51 -8.39 -4.98 9.95
N ASP A 52 -9.12 -5.93 10.52
CA ASP A 52 -8.59 -7.26 10.82
C ASP A 52 -8.11 -7.90 9.50
N ASP A 53 -6.80 -7.89 9.27
CA ASP A 53 -6.14 -8.46 8.09
C ASP A 53 -6.31 -10.00 8.03
N GLU A 54 -6.72 -10.63 9.13
CA GLU A 54 -6.72 -12.10 9.31
C GLU A 54 -7.83 -12.88 8.57
N SER A 55 -8.76 -12.23 7.85
CA SER A 55 -9.86 -12.96 7.18
C SER A 55 -10.23 -12.50 5.77
N ILE A 56 -9.42 -11.67 5.14
CA ILE A 56 -9.67 -11.24 3.76
C ILE A 56 -8.95 -12.20 2.80
N SER A 57 -9.55 -13.38 2.58
CA SER A 57 -9.24 -14.12 1.36
C SER A 57 -9.66 -13.23 0.18
N ASN A 58 -8.73 -12.96 -0.73
CA ASN A 58 -8.93 -12.18 -1.95
C ASN A 58 -9.01 -13.10 -3.19
N ASN A 59 -9.37 -14.38 -2.99
CA ASN A 59 -9.30 -15.45 -3.99
C ASN A 59 -10.50 -15.39 -4.93
N VAL A 60 -10.29 -15.00 -6.18
CA VAL A 60 -11.34 -15.03 -7.21
C VAL A 60 -11.55 -16.47 -7.71
N THR A 61 -10.46 -17.21 -7.85
CA THR A 61 -10.42 -18.64 -8.16
C THR A 61 -9.49 -19.36 -7.17
N GLN A 62 -9.22 -20.65 -7.36
CA GLN A 62 -8.25 -21.35 -6.52
C GLN A 62 -6.81 -20.84 -6.67
N THR A 63 -6.47 -20.23 -7.81
CA THR A 63 -5.09 -19.82 -8.15
C THR A 63 -4.95 -18.33 -8.43
N SER A 64 -6.06 -17.61 -8.66
CA SER A 64 -6.05 -16.16 -8.89
C SER A 64 -6.56 -15.38 -7.71
N ILE A 65 -5.77 -14.37 -7.34
CA ILE A 65 -6.07 -13.43 -6.27
C ILE A 65 -6.30 -12.06 -6.89
N ALA A 66 -7.24 -11.30 -6.33
CA ALA A 66 -7.47 -9.92 -6.74
C ALA A 66 -6.63 -8.95 -5.92
N TYR A 67 -5.98 -8.01 -6.60
CA TYR A 67 -5.05 -7.02 -6.06
C TYR A 67 -5.44 -5.62 -6.52
N GLU A 68 -5.42 -4.67 -5.59
CA GLU A 68 -5.56 -3.26 -5.93
C GLU A 68 -4.34 -2.78 -6.72
N ASP A 69 -4.55 -2.25 -7.93
CA ASP A 69 -3.55 -1.46 -8.66
C ASP A 69 -3.61 -0.01 -8.20
N SER A 70 -4.79 0.61 -8.34
CA SER A 70 -4.96 2.01 -7.96
C SER A 70 -6.39 2.38 -7.67
N VAL A 71 -6.57 3.31 -6.74
CA VAL A 71 -7.85 3.96 -6.47
C VAL A 71 -7.67 5.47 -6.56
N ILE A 72 -8.49 6.11 -7.41
CA ILE A 72 -8.46 7.55 -7.63
C ILE A 72 -9.87 8.10 -7.42
N TRP A 73 -9.99 9.17 -6.64
CA TRP A 73 -11.25 9.80 -6.30
C TRP A 73 -11.26 11.29 -6.66
N ASN A 74 -12.42 11.78 -7.11
CA ASN A 74 -12.67 13.18 -7.31
C ASN A 74 -13.62 13.70 -6.22
N LYS A 75 -13.06 14.57 -5.38
CA LYS A 75 -13.76 15.20 -4.25
C LYS A 75 -14.99 16.00 -4.66
N GLN A 76 -15.00 16.56 -5.87
CA GLN A 76 -16.02 17.52 -6.30
C GLN A 76 -17.28 16.84 -6.81
N ASN A 77 -17.12 15.79 -7.63
CA ASN A 77 -18.26 15.06 -8.20
C ASN A 77 -18.51 13.71 -7.52
N GLY A 78 -17.69 13.33 -6.54
CA GLY A 78 -17.80 12.10 -5.78
C GLY A 78 -17.50 10.83 -6.58
N LYS A 79 -16.83 10.96 -7.74
CA LYS A 79 -16.49 9.82 -8.59
C LYS A 79 -15.22 9.13 -8.13
N LEU A 80 -15.25 7.80 -8.02
CA LEU A 80 -14.09 6.98 -7.67
C LEU A 80 -13.91 5.88 -8.70
N ILE A 81 -12.68 5.73 -9.15
CA ILE A 81 -12.24 4.68 -10.08
C ILE A 81 -11.22 3.82 -9.35
N ALA A 82 -11.53 2.52 -9.21
CA ALA A 82 -10.64 1.51 -8.67
C ALA A 82 -10.22 0.57 -9.79
N LYS A 83 -8.92 0.34 -9.97
CA LYS A 83 -8.36 -0.60 -10.94
C LYS A 83 -7.82 -1.81 -10.20
N ILE A 84 -8.22 -2.99 -10.64
CA ILE A 84 -7.96 -4.25 -9.94
C ILE A 84 -7.29 -5.21 -10.92
N PHE A 85 -6.16 -5.78 -10.52
CA PHE A 85 -5.53 -6.92 -11.17
C PHE A 85 -6.05 -8.21 -10.52
N ILE A 86 -6.32 -9.25 -11.32
CA ILE A 86 -6.77 -10.56 -10.86
C ILE A 86 -5.83 -11.60 -11.46
N GLY A 87 -5.10 -12.33 -10.65
CA GLY A 87 -4.15 -13.33 -11.13
C GLY A 87 -3.07 -13.65 -10.11
N ASN A 88 -1.89 -14.01 -10.61
CA ASN A 88 -0.73 -14.34 -9.81
C ASN A 88 0.23 -13.14 -9.69
N MET A 89 0.37 -12.55 -8.50
CA MET A 89 1.27 -11.41 -8.30
C MET A 89 2.76 -11.80 -8.36
N ASP A 90 3.10 -13.08 -8.21
CA ASP A 90 4.47 -13.56 -8.37
C ASP A 90 4.89 -13.69 -9.84
N ASN A 91 3.92 -13.96 -10.71
CA ASN A 91 4.06 -13.99 -12.16
C ASN A 91 2.83 -13.36 -12.86
N ILE A 92 2.93 -12.08 -13.21
CA ILE A 92 1.83 -11.33 -13.87
C ILE A 92 1.48 -11.84 -15.29
N ASP A 93 2.33 -12.70 -15.87
CA ASP A 93 2.10 -13.35 -17.17
C ASP A 93 1.64 -14.80 -17.03
N ASP A 94 1.24 -15.22 -15.83
CA ASP A 94 0.70 -16.56 -15.59
C ASP A 94 -0.67 -16.70 -16.24
N VAL A 95 -0.76 -17.61 -17.22
CA VAL A 95 -1.96 -17.89 -18.01
C VAL A 95 -2.74 -19.11 -17.54
N SER A 96 -2.30 -19.73 -16.44
CA SER A 96 -2.89 -20.98 -15.93
C SER A 96 -4.39 -20.86 -15.62
N ASP A 97 -4.86 -19.66 -15.30
CA ASP A 97 -6.25 -19.40 -14.91
C ASP A 97 -7.04 -18.62 -15.99
N ASP A 98 -6.47 -18.40 -17.17
CA ASP A 98 -7.09 -17.65 -18.28
C ASP A 98 -8.48 -18.17 -18.61
N ALA A 99 -8.62 -19.50 -18.68
CA ALA A 99 -9.88 -20.16 -19.02
C ALA A 99 -10.96 -19.87 -17.97
N ASN A 100 -10.62 -20.00 -16.69
CA ASN A 100 -11.55 -19.72 -15.59
C ASN A 100 -11.93 -18.25 -15.57
N LEU A 101 -10.95 -17.34 -15.56
CA LEU A 101 -11.19 -15.90 -15.54
C LEU A 101 -11.93 -15.42 -16.79
N SER A 102 -11.71 -16.04 -17.96
CA SER A 102 -12.46 -15.76 -19.19
C SER A 102 -13.97 -15.91 -19.00
N ASN A 103 -14.39 -16.91 -18.23
CA ASN A 103 -15.77 -17.24 -17.95
C ASN A 103 -16.40 -16.42 -16.80
N LEU A 104 -15.71 -15.43 -16.25
CA LEU A 104 -16.24 -14.63 -15.14
C LEU A 104 -16.77 -13.26 -15.58
N SER A 105 -17.95 -12.92 -15.10
CA SER A 105 -18.43 -11.54 -14.98
C SER A 105 -18.35 -11.12 -13.51
N TYR A 106 -18.44 -9.82 -13.24
CA TYR A 106 -18.35 -9.32 -11.87
C TYR A 106 -19.47 -8.34 -11.59
N THR A 107 -20.00 -8.43 -10.38
CA THR A 107 -20.86 -7.39 -9.83
C THR A 107 -20.12 -6.70 -8.69
N THR A 108 -20.38 -5.41 -8.49
CA THR A 108 -19.69 -4.65 -7.46
C THR A 108 -20.60 -3.71 -6.70
N SER A 109 -20.37 -3.63 -5.40
CA SER A 109 -20.99 -2.65 -4.52
C SER A 109 -19.96 -2.07 -3.56
N MET A 110 -20.20 -0.86 -3.10
CA MET A 110 -19.35 -0.17 -2.15
C MET A 110 -20.15 0.25 -0.93
N ALA A 111 -19.60 0.04 0.27
CA ALA A 111 -20.10 0.62 1.51
C ALA A 111 -19.10 1.68 2.02
N THR A 112 -19.57 2.90 2.28
CA THR A 112 -18.76 3.98 2.88
C THR A 112 -18.91 4.00 4.39
N SER A 113 -17.88 4.41 5.12
CA SER A 113 -17.93 4.46 6.58
C SER A 113 -17.05 5.55 7.19
N PRO A 114 -17.64 6.71 7.55
CA PRO A 114 -16.91 7.80 8.22
C PRO A 114 -16.25 7.37 9.54
N ASP A 115 -16.84 6.39 10.24
CA ASP A 115 -16.41 5.91 11.56
C ASP A 115 -15.83 4.48 11.55
N GLY A 116 -15.76 3.83 10.39
CA GLY A 116 -15.33 2.44 10.21
C GLY A 116 -16.45 1.39 10.33
N SER A 117 -17.66 1.74 10.76
CA SER A 117 -18.83 0.86 10.70
C SER A 117 -19.26 0.56 9.25
N MET A 118 -19.23 -0.71 8.83
CA MET A 118 -19.63 -1.12 7.47
C MET A 118 -21.17 -1.11 7.25
N ALA A 119 -21.90 -0.33 8.05
CA ALA A 119 -23.35 -0.16 8.03
C ALA A 119 -23.81 1.01 7.15
N GLY A 120 -22.88 1.71 6.48
CA GLY A 120 -23.18 2.88 5.66
C GLY A 120 -23.89 2.60 4.33
N GLU A 121 -24.03 3.65 3.53
CA GLU A 121 -24.72 3.63 2.24
C GLU A 121 -24.06 2.64 1.27
N LYS A 122 -24.87 1.77 0.66
CA LYS A 122 -24.43 0.82 -0.36
C LYS A 122 -24.61 1.43 -1.74
N LEU A 123 -23.50 1.72 -2.41
CA LEU A 123 -23.45 2.23 -3.77
C LEU A 123 -23.21 1.08 -4.73
N LYS A 124 -24.02 0.98 -5.78
CA LYS A 124 -23.74 0.04 -6.88
C LYS A 124 -22.68 0.67 -7.80
N GLY A 125 -21.67 -0.10 -8.17
CA GLY A 125 -20.67 0.34 -9.15
C GLY A 125 -20.89 -0.27 -10.53
N SER A 126 -20.25 0.33 -11.53
CA SER A 126 -20.07 -0.30 -12.85
C SER A 126 -18.74 -1.06 -12.89
N VAL A 127 -18.71 -2.12 -13.69
CA VAL A 127 -17.50 -2.92 -13.94
C VAL A 127 -17.16 -2.86 -15.42
N HIS A 128 -15.95 -2.40 -15.71
CA HIS A 128 -15.34 -2.40 -17.04
C HIS A 128 -14.28 -3.47 -17.11
N ARG A 129 -14.53 -4.51 -17.90
CA ARG A 129 -13.56 -5.57 -18.14
C ARG A 129 -12.59 -5.15 -19.24
N VAL A 130 -11.30 -5.04 -18.91
CA VAL A 130 -10.26 -4.72 -19.89
C VAL A 130 -9.74 -5.99 -20.55
N ASN A 131 -9.46 -7.01 -19.73
CA ASN A 131 -9.16 -8.38 -20.13
C ASN A 131 -9.55 -9.34 -18.98
N SER A 132 -9.09 -10.59 -19.01
CA SER A 132 -9.38 -11.57 -17.95
C SER A 132 -8.72 -11.24 -16.60
N HIS A 133 -7.61 -10.51 -16.61
CA HIS A 133 -6.81 -10.23 -15.43
C HIS A 133 -6.91 -8.79 -14.93
N TYR A 134 -7.64 -7.92 -15.63
CA TYR A 134 -7.66 -6.51 -15.30
C TYR A 134 -9.05 -5.92 -15.52
N ILE A 135 -9.61 -5.39 -14.44
CA ILE A 135 -10.93 -4.77 -14.41
C ILE A 135 -10.85 -3.38 -13.80
N VAL A 136 -11.79 -2.52 -14.18
CA VAL A 136 -11.95 -1.18 -13.64
C VAL A 136 -13.35 -1.04 -13.05
N LEU A 137 -13.42 -0.64 -11.80
CA LEU A 137 -14.65 -0.41 -11.05
C LEU A 137 -14.88 1.10 -10.97
N ALA A 138 -16.09 1.55 -11.29
CA ALA A 138 -16.47 2.95 -11.14
C ALA A 138 -17.65 3.10 -10.19
N PHE A 139 -17.55 4.08 -9.31
CA PHE A 139 -18.57 4.42 -8.33
C PHE A 139 -18.80 5.92 -8.36
N ASP A 140 -20.07 6.34 -8.28
CA ASP A 140 -20.47 7.74 -8.21
C ASP A 140 -21.11 8.02 -6.84
N GLY A 141 -21.18 9.29 -6.46
CA GLY A 141 -21.89 9.73 -5.25
C GLY A 141 -21.11 9.59 -3.95
N ILE A 142 -19.79 9.36 -3.99
CA ILE A 142 -18.95 9.25 -2.79
C ILE A 142 -18.65 10.63 -2.22
N LYS A 143 -19.14 10.88 -1.01
CA LYS A 143 -18.99 12.16 -0.32
C LYS A 143 -17.69 12.21 0.47
N GLU A 144 -17.09 13.40 0.59
CA GLU A 144 -15.93 13.64 1.44
C GLU A 144 -16.23 13.30 2.92
N GLY A 145 -15.22 12.82 3.64
CA GLY A 145 -15.37 12.33 5.01
C GLY A 145 -15.88 10.89 5.10
N PHE A 146 -15.74 10.10 4.02
CA PHE A 146 -16.16 8.71 3.98
C PHE A 146 -15.28 7.77 4.80
N GLY A 147 -14.11 8.21 5.30
CA GLY A 147 -13.26 7.46 6.22
C GLY A 147 -12.63 6.20 5.60
N VAL A 148 -13.43 5.15 5.43
CA VAL A 148 -13.09 3.90 4.75
C VAL A 148 -14.21 3.51 3.77
N VAL A 149 -13.85 3.03 2.59
CA VAL A 149 -14.77 2.31 1.70
C VAL A 149 -14.45 0.83 1.70
N ARG A 150 -15.48 -0.01 1.74
CA ARG A 150 -15.40 -1.43 1.41
C ARG A 150 -15.98 -1.66 0.03
N ILE A 151 -15.18 -2.18 -0.89
CA ILE A 151 -15.61 -2.60 -2.23
C ILE A 151 -15.81 -4.10 -2.20
N ASP A 152 -17.05 -4.53 -2.36
CA ASP A 152 -17.42 -5.93 -2.54
C ASP A 152 -17.36 -6.26 -4.06
N LEU A 153 -16.58 -7.26 -4.45
CA LEU A 153 -16.43 -7.75 -5.82
C LEU A 153 -16.90 -9.21 -5.87
N VAL A 154 -18.02 -9.46 -6.55
CA VAL A 154 -18.63 -10.79 -6.59
C VAL A 154 -18.47 -11.38 -8.00
N PRO A 155 -17.62 -12.40 -8.20
CA PRO A 155 -17.52 -13.10 -9.46
C PRO A 155 -18.77 -13.94 -9.74
N GLN A 156 -19.15 -14.02 -11.01
CA GLN A 156 -20.30 -14.79 -11.49
C GLN A 156 -19.92 -15.51 -12.78
N LYS A 157 -20.30 -16.79 -12.89
CA LYS A 157 -20.08 -17.55 -14.13
C LYS A 157 -20.94 -16.96 -15.25
N ILE A 158 -20.32 -16.69 -16.40
CA ILE A 158 -21.00 -16.33 -17.65
C ILE A 158 -21.72 -17.57 -18.19
N TYR A 159 -20.97 -18.65 -18.41
CA TYR A 159 -21.49 -19.95 -18.82
C TYR A 159 -21.46 -20.90 -17.63
N LYS A 160 -22.66 -21.21 -17.11
CA LYS A 160 -22.84 -22.10 -15.95
C LYS A 160 -22.42 -23.55 -16.23
N SER A 161 -22.38 -23.95 -17.50
CA SER A 161 -21.98 -25.28 -17.94
C SER A 161 -20.47 -25.51 -17.95
N LEU A 162 -19.68 -24.43 -17.95
CA LEU A 162 -18.22 -24.53 -17.87
C LEU A 162 -17.83 -24.79 -16.42
N ASP A 163 -16.92 -25.74 -16.24
CA ASP A 163 -16.28 -25.94 -14.97
C ASP A 163 -15.37 -24.75 -14.70
N THR A 164 -15.62 -24.05 -13.60
CA THR A 164 -14.95 -22.80 -13.27
C THR A 164 -14.97 -22.69 -11.77
N ASP A 165 -13.80 -22.79 -11.17
CA ASP A 165 -13.66 -22.81 -9.73
C ASP A 165 -13.76 -21.41 -9.16
N LEU A 166 -14.87 -21.12 -8.48
CA LEU A 166 -15.07 -19.89 -7.73
C LEU A 166 -14.65 -20.10 -6.28
N ALA A 167 -13.81 -19.22 -5.76
CA ALA A 167 -13.38 -19.29 -4.36
C ALA A 167 -14.24 -18.40 -3.43
N GLY A 168 -14.78 -17.27 -3.89
CA GLY A 168 -15.65 -16.43 -3.06
C GLY A 168 -16.02 -15.07 -3.64
N SER A 169 -16.48 -14.19 -2.76
CA SER A 169 -16.66 -12.75 -3.03
C SER A 169 -15.55 -11.97 -2.34
N GLU A 170 -14.92 -11.05 -3.06
CA GLU A 170 -13.75 -10.33 -2.57
C GLU A 170 -14.13 -9.00 -1.94
N LYS A 171 -13.37 -8.59 -0.92
CA LYS A 171 -13.61 -7.36 -0.17
C LYS A 171 -12.33 -6.53 -0.12
N PHE A 172 -12.30 -5.42 -0.83
CA PHE A 172 -11.21 -4.44 -0.74
C PHE A 172 -11.61 -3.34 0.23
N TYR A 173 -10.66 -2.92 1.06
CA TYR A 173 -10.87 -1.79 1.95
C TYR A 173 -9.91 -0.67 1.59
N VAL A 174 -10.46 0.51 1.33
CA VAL A 174 -9.67 1.66 0.91
C VAL A 174 -9.93 2.80 1.88
N LYS A 175 -8.88 3.29 2.54
CA LYS A 175 -8.97 4.42 3.47
C LYS A 175 -8.97 5.72 2.68
N GLU A 176 -9.83 6.67 3.02
CA GLU A 176 -9.94 7.96 2.32
C GLU A 176 -8.57 8.66 2.18
N LYS A 177 -7.74 8.57 3.22
CA LYS A 177 -6.40 9.17 3.25
C LYS A 177 -5.38 8.51 2.33
N SER A 178 -5.58 7.25 1.94
CA SER A 178 -4.70 6.55 1.00
C SER A 178 -5.12 6.72 -0.46
N VAL A 179 -6.33 7.22 -0.71
CA VAL A 179 -6.84 7.43 -2.06
C VAL A 179 -6.19 8.64 -2.72
N LYS A 180 -5.72 8.47 -3.97
CA LYS A 180 -5.21 9.58 -4.76
C LYS A 180 -6.37 10.47 -5.22
N THR A 181 -6.26 11.78 -5.00
CA THR A 181 -7.32 12.71 -5.39
C THR A 181 -6.99 13.42 -6.71
N SER A 182 -7.94 13.50 -7.63
CA SER A 182 -7.81 14.26 -8.89
C SER A 182 -9.13 14.94 -9.26
N LYS A 183 -9.07 16.11 -9.89
CA LYS A 183 -10.27 16.81 -10.40
C LYS A 183 -10.80 16.22 -11.70
N ASN A 184 -10.02 15.37 -12.37
CA ASN A 184 -10.32 14.84 -13.70
C ASN A 184 -10.72 13.36 -13.67
N VAL A 185 -11.21 12.84 -12.53
CA VAL A 185 -11.67 11.45 -12.47
C VAL A 185 -12.98 11.31 -13.22
N ARG A 186 -12.93 10.51 -14.27
CA ARG A 186 -14.07 10.10 -15.10
C ARG A 186 -13.88 8.66 -15.56
N GLU A 187 -14.97 8.05 -15.99
CA GLU A 187 -14.88 6.81 -16.75
C GLU A 187 -14.25 7.11 -18.10
N GLU A 188 -13.34 6.25 -18.53
CA GLU A 188 -12.58 6.39 -19.77
C GLU A 188 -12.89 5.23 -20.70
N THR A 189 -12.44 5.29 -21.95
CA THR A 189 -12.67 4.22 -22.92
C THR A 189 -11.85 2.97 -22.59
N THR A 190 -12.26 1.84 -23.17
CA THR A 190 -11.52 0.57 -23.05
C THR A 190 -10.07 0.71 -23.47
N GLU A 191 -9.76 1.50 -24.50
CA GLU A 191 -8.39 1.76 -24.98
C GLU A 191 -7.54 2.47 -23.92
N VAL A 192 -8.10 3.46 -23.23
CA VAL A 192 -7.42 4.16 -22.13
C VAL A 192 -7.15 3.20 -20.96
N TYR A 193 -8.09 2.30 -20.67
CA TYR A 193 -7.89 1.28 -19.65
C TYR A 193 -6.92 0.17 -20.07
N LYS A 194 -6.83 -0.19 -21.36
CA LYS A 194 -5.75 -1.03 -21.89
C LYS A 194 -4.37 -0.37 -21.67
N GLY A 195 -4.27 0.94 -21.90
CA GLY A 195 -3.06 1.70 -21.57
C GLY A 195 -2.73 1.69 -20.07
N SER A 196 -3.74 1.68 -19.20
CA SER A 196 -3.55 1.53 -17.75
C SER A 196 -3.00 0.16 -17.39
N TRP A 197 -3.53 -0.91 -17.99
CA TRP A 197 -3.03 -2.27 -17.82
C TRP A 197 -1.57 -2.42 -18.27
N GLN A 198 -1.23 -1.92 -19.46
CA GLN A 198 0.15 -1.91 -19.96
C GLN A 198 1.10 -1.23 -18.95
N LYS A 199 0.72 -0.05 -18.45
CA LYS A 199 1.51 0.69 -17.47
C LYS A 199 1.69 -0.10 -16.17
N TYR A 200 0.64 -0.78 -15.72
CA TYR A 200 0.71 -1.64 -14.54
C TYR A 200 1.71 -2.80 -14.75
N LYS A 201 1.62 -3.54 -15.86
CA LYS A 201 2.60 -4.59 -16.21
C LYS A 201 4.04 -4.07 -16.24
N ILE A 202 4.27 -2.95 -16.92
CA ILE A 202 5.60 -2.31 -17.02
C ILE A 202 6.13 -1.95 -15.63
N ASN A 203 5.31 -1.36 -14.78
CA ASN A 203 5.71 -1.01 -13.41
C ASN A 203 6.06 -2.25 -12.58
N TRP A 204 5.31 -3.34 -12.75
CA TRP A 204 5.61 -4.62 -12.10
C TRP A 204 6.98 -5.16 -12.54
N TYR A 205 7.28 -5.18 -13.85
CA TYR A 205 8.60 -5.60 -14.35
C TYR A 205 9.73 -4.70 -13.83
N LYS A 206 9.54 -3.37 -13.83
CA LYS A 206 10.50 -2.41 -13.26
C LYS A 206 10.77 -2.70 -11.79
N ASN A 207 9.74 -3.03 -11.01
CA ASN A 207 9.89 -3.42 -9.61
C ASN A 207 10.68 -4.72 -9.44
N LYS A 208 10.48 -5.72 -10.30
CA LYS A 208 11.30 -6.95 -10.29
C LYS A 208 12.76 -6.64 -10.63
N ILE A 209 13.04 -5.80 -11.63
CA ILE A 209 14.40 -5.33 -11.95
C ILE A 209 15.06 -4.64 -10.73
N VAL A 210 14.32 -3.79 -9.99
CA VAL A 210 14.83 -3.17 -8.76
C VAL A 210 15.21 -4.22 -7.70
N LYS A 211 14.39 -5.27 -7.52
CA LYS A 211 14.70 -6.38 -6.60
C LYS A 211 15.94 -7.17 -7.05
N CYS A 212 16.07 -7.46 -8.34
CA CYS A 212 17.24 -8.11 -8.93
C CYS A 212 18.52 -7.28 -8.71
N ASN A 213 18.47 -5.97 -8.95
CA ASN A 213 19.58 -5.06 -8.68
C ASN A 213 20.00 -5.04 -7.20
N LYS A 214 19.05 -5.13 -6.26
CA LYS A 214 19.36 -5.26 -4.83
C LYS A 214 20.07 -6.60 -4.52
N ARG A 215 19.64 -7.71 -5.14
CA ARG A 215 20.33 -9.02 -5.02
C ARG A 215 21.76 -8.95 -5.53
N ILE A 216 21.99 -8.36 -6.71
CA ILE A 216 23.34 -8.17 -7.28
C ILE A 216 24.23 -7.38 -6.31
N LYS A 217 23.76 -6.23 -5.80
CA LYS A 217 24.51 -5.44 -4.82
C LYS A 217 24.87 -6.24 -3.55
N LYS A 218 23.95 -7.07 -3.07
CA LYS A 218 24.20 -7.96 -1.91
C LYS A 218 25.32 -8.97 -2.23
N TYR A 219 25.26 -9.64 -3.38
CA TYR A 219 26.29 -10.59 -3.80
C TYR A 219 27.65 -9.91 -3.98
N GLN A 220 27.69 -8.71 -4.58
CA GLN A 220 28.91 -7.91 -4.74
C GLN A 220 29.52 -7.53 -3.39
N SER A 221 28.70 -7.11 -2.42
CA SER A 221 29.16 -6.81 -1.07
C SER A 221 29.72 -8.03 -0.35
N GLN A 222 29.11 -9.21 -0.54
CA GLN A 222 29.64 -10.47 0.00
C GLN A 222 30.98 -10.85 -0.63
N ILE A 223 31.13 -10.68 -1.95
CA ILE A 223 32.41 -10.91 -2.64
C ILE A 223 33.50 -9.98 -2.10
N SER A 224 33.19 -8.70 -1.93
CA SER A 224 34.13 -7.72 -1.34
C SER A 224 34.59 -8.15 0.05
N GLY A 225 33.64 -8.50 0.94
CA GLY A 225 33.98 -8.95 2.29
C GLY A 225 34.80 -10.24 2.30
N ASN A 226 34.49 -11.20 1.42
CA ASN A 226 35.29 -12.42 1.27
C ASN A 226 36.72 -12.11 0.78
N ASN A 227 36.88 -11.15 -0.13
CA ASN A 227 38.20 -10.73 -0.61
C ASN A 227 39.03 -10.07 0.50
N ASP A 228 38.43 -9.20 1.31
CA ASP A 228 39.09 -8.55 2.44
C ASP A 228 39.58 -9.59 3.46
N VAL A 229 38.74 -10.58 3.78
CA VAL A 229 39.11 -11.70 4.66
C VAL A 229 40.22 -12.54 4.03
N ALA A 230 40.12 -12.86 2.74
CA ALA A 230 41.14 -13.63 2.04
C ALA A 230 42.50 -12.90 2.00
N GLU A 231 42.51 -11.57 1.88
CA GLU A 231 43.74 -10.77 1.93
C GLU A 231 44.38 -10.79 3.32
N ASN A 232 43.58 -10.65 4.38
CA ASN A 232 44.05 -10.81 5.76
C ASN A 232 44.63 -12.21 6.00
N LEU A 233 43.95 -13.26 5.53
CA LEU A 233 44.42 -14.65 5.61
C LEU A 233 45.71 -14.86 4.81
N LYS A 234 45.89 -14.23 3.65
CA LYS A 234 47.16 -14.29 2.90
C LYS A 234 48.32 -13.72 3.71
N SER A 235 48.11 -12.60 4.40
CA SER A 235 49.10 -11.99 5.30
C SER A 235 49.42 -12.90 6.49
N GLU A 236 48.41 -13.52 7.10
CA GLU A 236 48.61 -14.49 8.18
C GLU A 236 49.31 -15.76 7.72
N LYS A 237 48.95 -16.29 6.55
CA LYS A 237 49.61 -17.45 5.93
C LYS A 237 51.11 -17.19 5.78
N ALA A 238 51.49 -16.02 5.27
CA ALA A 238 52.90 -15.66 5.10
C ALA A 238 53.67 -15.59 6.43
N LYS A 239 53.01 -15.21 7.54
CA LYS A 239 53.61 -15.25 8.89
C LYS A 239 53.71 -16.68 9.40
N LYS A 240 52.66 -17.48 9.30
CA LYS A 240 52.61 -18.86 9.81
C LYS A 240 53.49 -19.83 9.03
N ALA A 241 53.67 -19.61 7.73
CA ALA A 241 54.55 -20.43 6.89
C ALA A 241 56.02 -20.43 7.37
N LYS A 242 56.44 -19.43 8.16
CA LYS A 242 57.76 -19.38 8.80
C LYS A 242 57.88 -20.26 10.05
N ILE A 243 56.76 -20.75 10.57
CA ILE A 243 56.65 -21.46 11.85
C ILE A 243 56.21 -22.91 11.62
N SER A 244 55.20 -23.13 10.79
CA SER A 244 54.66 -24.46 10.48
C SER A 244 54.02 -24.49 9.10
N SER A 245 54.33 -25.52 8.30
CA SER A 245 53.68 -25.79 7.02
C SER A 245 52.21 -26.15 7.19
N SER A 246 51.87 -27.01 8.17
CA SER A 246 50.49 -27.43 8.40
C SER A 246 49.55 -26.27 8.71
N ALA A 247 50.03 -25.31 9.51
CA ALA A 247 49.26 -24.11 9.85
C ALA A 247 49.10 -23.14 8.66
N ALA A 248 50.01 -23.19 7.68
CA ALA A 248 49.89 -22.41 6.45
C ALA A 248 48.93 -23.06 5.44
N ASP A 249 48.85 -24.40 5.43
CA ASP A 249 47.93 -25.17 4.59
C ASP A 249 46.48 -25.04 5.06
N GLU A 250 46.23 -25.04 6.38
CA GLU A 250 44.89 -24.75 6.93
C GLU A 250 44.37 -23.38 6.50
N ILE A 251 45.22 -22.35 6.55
CA ILE A 251 44.85 -20.99 6.09
C ILE A 251 44.61 -20.98 4.57
N GLN A 252 45.37 -21.77 3.80
CA GLN A 252 45.13 -21.89 2.37
C GLN A 252 43.75 -22.49 2.08
N GLY A 253 43.35 -23.53 2.81
CA GLY A 253 42.02 -24.12 2.69
C GLY A 253 40.90 -23.10 2.92
N GLN A 254 41.05 -22.23 3.93
CA GLN A 254 40.09 -21.15 4.17
C GLN A 254 40.03 -20.13 3.03
N ILE A 255 41.17 -19.79 2.42
CA ILE A 255 41.22 -18.91 1.25
C ILE A 255 40.53 -19.57 0.06
N ASP A 256 40.75 -20.87 -0.16
CA ASP A 256 40.15 -21.62 -1.26
C ASP A 256 38.63 -21.72 -1.11
N ASP A 257 38.14 -21.95 0.12
CA ASP A 257 36.71 -21.92 0.43
C ASP A 257 36.06 -20.56 0.12
N LEU A 258 36.75 -19.46 0.45
CA LEU A 258 36.28 -18.11 0.13
C LEU A 258 36.26 -17.85 -1.39
N ASN A 259 37.27 -18.33 -2.12
CA ASN A 259 37.33 -18.24 -3.58
C ASN A 259 36.22 -19.05 -4.26
N GLN A 260 35.91 -20.25 -3.74
CA GLN A 260 34.80 -21.05 -4.22
C GLN A 260 33.46 -20.35 -3.99
N LYS A 261 33.24 -19.80 -2.79
CA LYS A 261 32.04 -18.99 -2.47
C LYS A 261 31.91 -17.79 -3.42
N ASN A 262 33.02 -17.09 -3.70
CA ASN A 262 33.02 -15.97 -4.64
C ASN A 262 32.62 -16.40 -6.06
N SER A 263 33.09 -17.55 -6.53
CA SER A 263 32.73 -18.09 -7.85
C SER A 263 31.24 -18.42 -7.95
N GLN A 264 30.65 -18.98 -6.87
CA GLN A 264 29.21 -19.23 -6.78
C GLN A 264 28.39 -17.93 -6.78
N LEU A 265 28.85 -16.91 -6.05
CA LEU A 265 28.22 -15.59 -6.03
C LEU A 265 28.29 -14.89 -7.40
N GLN A 266 29.41 -15.02 -8.13
CA GLN A 266 29.53 -14.51 -9.50
C GLN A 266 28.55 -15.18 -10.46
N THR A 267 28.37 -16.50 -10.35
CA THR A 267 27.35 -17.23 -11.11
C THR A 267 25.94 -16.71 -10.79
N SER A 268 25.65 -16.51 -9.50
CA SER A 268 24.36 -15.95 -9.04
C SER A 268 24.11 -14.53 -9.58
N ILE A 269 25.16 -13.70 -9.70
CA ILE A 269 25.08 -12.38 -10.34
C ILE A 269 24.73 -12.52 -11.82
N ALA A 270 25.41 -13.40 -12.56
CA ALA A 270 25.17 -13.61 -13.98
C ALA A 270 23.74 -14.08 -14.27
N ASP A 271 23.22 -15.01 -13.47
CA ASP A 271 21.83 -15.47 -13.62
C ASP A 271 20.82 -14.38 -13.27
N THR A 272 21.08 -13.58 -12.23
CA THR A 272 20.24 -12.42 -11.89
C THR A 272 20.27 -11.35 -13.00
N GLN A 273 21.38 -11.19 -13.72
CA GLN A 273 21.46 -10.30 -14.88
C GLN A 273 20.62 -10.80 -16.06
N LYS A 274 20.57 -12.13 -16.30
CA LYS A 274 19.66 -12.72 -17.30
C LYS A 274 18.20 -12.47 -16.93
N GLU A 275 17.83 -12.58 -15.65
CA GLU A 275 16.47 -12.23 -15.18
C GLU A 275 16.13 -10.77 -15.54
N ILE A 276 17.05 -9.83 -15.29
CA ILE A 276 16.87 -8.41 -15.64
C ILE A 276 16.65 -8.23 -17.14
N GLN A 277 17.47 -8.89 -17.97
CA GLN A 277 17.32 -8.83 -19.43
C GLN A 277 15.95 -9.36 -19.88
N GLY A 278 15.48 -10.46 -19.28
CA GLY A 278 14.14 -11.00 -19.52
C GLY A 278 13.03 -10.01 -19.19
N TYR A 279 13.11 -9.35 -18.03
CA TYR A 279 12.13 -8.30 -17.67
C TYR A 279 12.21 -7.07 -18.58
N GLN A 280 13.41 -6.67 -19.01
CA GLN A 280 13.57 -5.55 -19.94
C GLN A 280 12.94 -5.88 -21.30
N ALA A 281 13.17 -7.08 -21.84
CA ALA A 281 12.53 -7.52 -23.07
C ALA A 281 10.99 -7.52 -22.96
N LYS A 282 10.44 -7.94 -21.81
CA LYS A 282 8.99 -7.86 -21.55
C LYS A 282 8.45 -6.44 -21.49
N ILE A 283 9.22 -5.49 -20.94
CA ILE A 283 8.88 -4.06 -20.98
C ILE A 283 8.81 -3.59 -22.43
N ASP A 284 9.86 -3.84 -23.22
CA ASP A 284 9.93 -3.40 -24.62
C ASP A 284 8.79 -3.99 -25.48
N LEU A 285 8.41 -5.26 -25.24
CA LEU A 285 7.27 -5.91 -25.89
C LEU A 285 5.94 -5.26 -25.51
N THR A 286 5.75 -4.99 -24.21
CA THR A 286 4.52 -4.37 -23.69
C THR A 286 4.34 -2.94 -24.22
N GLU A 287 5.43 -2.16 -24.30
CA GLU A 287 5.43 -0.79 -24.86
C GLU A 287 5.08 -0.76 -26.35
N LYS A 288 5.44 -1.80 -27.11
CA LYS A 288 5.07 -1.97 -28.53
C LYS A 288 3.61 -2.42 -28.75
N GLY A 289 2.85 -2.66 -27.67
CA GLY A 289 1.46 -3.11 -27.77
C GLY A 289 1.27 -4.61 -27.96
N ASN A 290 2.34 -5.41 -27.85
CA ASN A 290 2.26 -6.87 -27.88
C ASN A 290 2.14 -7.39 -26.44
N PHE A 291 0.93 -7.51 -25.91
CA PHE A 291 0.65 -8.00 -24.56
C PHE A 291 -0.67 -8.76 -24.47
#